data_AF-A0A318SMN4-F1
#
_entry.id   AF-A0A318SMN4-F1
#
_cell.length_a   1.000
_cell.length_b   1.000
_cell.length_c   1.000
_cell.angle_alpha   90.00
_cell.angle_beta   90.00
_cell.angle_gamma   90.00
#
_symmetry.space_group_name_H-M   'P 1'
#
loop_
_entity.id
_entity.type
_entity.pdbx_description
1 polymer ?
#
loop_
_entity_poly.entity_id
_entity_poly.type
_entity_poly.pdbx_seq_one_letter_code
_entity_poly.pdbx_strand_id
1 'polypeptide(L)'
;MMAAPETRQQNGEQRKGAERREALQQPEAPAQGLEGRQQPAGPEQGSQPGTATEGAQQPEESNRDRVRRLLLVPLGFRFRRGTDAGEARRSLDALADELGYMSDASLSALRGMLASKGEGAARCFWPDLATFRGFAEIVQPRPLEEVPALVRWFRSVEGPRAVEAGTLVETFLWFEKKKAPPLTPQARAMVAQRAQQNHRRLEVISDRRAREVRNDAQDLEWERWYRSTLARVEALVARVQREKQAQDRTAGSAATAQGTGAAPQARPAQDTTRPTRTAEEMTR
;
A
#
# COMPACT_ATOMS: atom_id res chain seq x y z
N MET A 1 -36.88 -65.97 2.26
CA MET A 1 -35.66 -65.21 1.90
C MET A 1 -35.64 -64.00 2.85
N MET A 2 -35.06 -64.04 4.06
CA MET A 2 -33.80 -64.65 4.54
C MET A 2 -32.54 -64.12 3.83
N ALA A 3 -31.95 -63.04 4.36
CA ALA A 3 -30.53 -62.88 4.69
C ALA A 3 -30.26 -61.48 5.31
N ALA A 4 -29.15 -61.35 6.04
CA ALA A 4 -28.85 -60.26 6.97
C ALA A 4 -27.81 -59.23 6.43
N PRO A 5 -27.62 -58.05 7.07
CA PRO A 5 -26.62 -57.05 6.67
C PRO A 5 -25.21 -57.35 7.22
N GLU A 6 -24.16 -56.88 6.53
CA GLU A 6 -22.77 -57.06 6.95
C GLU A 6 -22.17 -55.87 7.72
N THR A 7 -21.57 -56.23 8.86
CA THR A 7 -20.62 -55.51 9.74
C THR A 7 -19.37 -55.01 9.00
N ARG A 8 -18.82 -53.81 9.27
CA ARG A 8 -18.15 -53.27 10.48
C ARG A 8 -16.67 -53.70 10.68
N GLN A 9 -15.78 -52.73 10.47
CA GLN A 9 -14.39 -52.55 10.97
C GLN A 9 -14.15 -51.02 11.03
N GLN A 10 -13.42 -50.34 11.94
CA GLN A 10 -12.61 -50.69 13.13
C GLN A 10 -11.34 -51.54 12.88
N ASN A 11 -10.15 -51.19 13.40
CA ASN A 11 -9.84 -50.35 14.58
C ASN A 11 -8.37 -49.83 14.56
N GLY A 12 -8.00 -48.87 15.44
CA GLY A 12 -6.61 -48.49 15.79
C GLY A 12 -5.98 -47.36 14.94
N GLU A 13 -5.13 -46.46 15.45
CA GLU A 13 -4.51 -46.22 16.78
C GLU A 13 -4.58 -44.70 17.09
N GLN A 14 -5.12 -44.21 18.20
CA GLN A 14 -4.61 -44.19 19.58
C GLN A 14 -3.28 -43.42 19.87
N ARG A 15 -3.46 -42.19 20.38
CA ARG A 15 -2.86 -41.64 21.62
C ARG A 15 -1.33 -41.52 21.76
N LYS A 16 -0.82 -40.30 21.52
CA LYS A 16 0.19 -39.59 22.35
C LYS A 16 -0.11 -38.08 22.25
N GLY A 17 -0.06 -37.26 23.29
CA GLY A 17 0.04 -37.51 24.72
C GLY A 17 -0.21 -36.19 25.45
N ALA A 18 -1.17 -36.16 26.38
CA ALA A 18 -1.51 -34.97 27.16
C ALA A 18 -1.05 -35.16 28.60
N GLU A 19 0.17 -34.70 28.92
CA GLU A 19 0.70 -34.74 30.29
C GLU A 19 1.90 -33.80 30.42
N ARG A 20 1.70 -32.67 31.10
CA ARG A 20 2.67 -31.91 31.91
C ARG A 20 2.01 -30.64 32.47
N ARG A 21 1.34 -30.82 33.59
CA ARG A 21 1.09 -29.78 34.60
C ARG A 21 1.95 -30.08 35.83
N GLU A 22 2.22 -29.02 36.59
CA GLU A 22 2.68 -28.98 37.99
C GLU A 22 4.15 -29.31 38.34
N ALA A 23 4.59 -28.63 39.43
CA ALA A 23 5.90 -28.64 40.12
C ALA A 23 7.13 -28.26 39.26
N LEU A 24 7.95 -27.24 39.56
CA LEU A 24 8.48 -26.74 40.84
C LEU A 24 8.62 -25.20 40.78
N GLN A 25 8.23 -24.47 41.83
CA GLN A 25 9.03 -24.11 43.02
C GLN A 25 10.03 -22.96 42.78
N GLN A 26 9.86 -21.86 43.52
CA GLN A 26 10.79 -20.74 43.61
C GLN A 26 12.12 -21.15 44.24
N PRO A 27 13.16 -20.31 44.10
CA PRO A 27 13.79 -19.81 45.32
C PRO A 27 13.88 -18.27 45.37
N GLU A 28 13.52 -17.71 46.52
CA GLU A 28 13.97 -16.39 46.95
C GLU A 28 15.47 -16.44 47.33
N ALA A 29 16.19 -15.33 47.11
CA ALA A 29 17.27 -14.79 47.96
C ALA A 29 17.98 -13.61 47.22
N PRO A 30 18.69 -12.71 47.93
CA PRO A 30 18.17 -11.89 49.02
C PRO A 30 18.51 -10.39 48.82
N ALA A 31 17.90 -9.52 49.63
CA ALA A 31 18.23 -8.09 49.64
C ALA A 31 19.48 -7.77 50.49
N GLN A 32 20.49 -7.16 49.87
CA GLN A 32 21.52 -6.30 50.47
C GLN A 32 21.90 -5.26 49.38
N GLY A 33 22.06 -3.97 49.61
CA GLY A 33 22.15 -3.23 50.87
C GLY A 33 23.23 -2.16 50.75
N LEU A 34 22.92 -1.03 50.09
CA LEU A 34 23.80 0.15 50.03
C LEU A 34 22.98 1.45 50.12
N GLU A 35 22.79 1.91 51.35
CA GLU A 35 22.51 3.32 51.64
C GLU A 35 23.76 4.16 51.30
N GLY A 36 23.59 5.37 50.73
CA GLY A 36 24.77 6.08 50.21
C GLY A 36 24.56 7.53 49.74
N ARG A 37 24.08 8.40 50.65
CA ARG A 37 24.13 9.89 50.59
C ARG A 37 23.23 10.65 49.63
N GLN A 38 22.62 11.68 50.21
CA GLN A 38 21.85 12.75 49.59
C GLN A 38 22.75 13.98 49.33
N GLN A 39 22.55 14.65 48.18
CA GLN A 39 22.47 16.12 48.00
C GLN A 39 23.69 17.02 48.38
N PRO A 40 23.71 18.33 48.00
CA PRO A 40 22.78 19.12 47.16
C PRO A 40 23.44 19.80 45.94
N ALA A 41 22.63 20.59 45.22
CA ALA A 41 23.02 21.38 44.05
C ALA A 41 23.81 22.67 44.39
N GLY A 42 24.55 23.19 43.39
CA GLY A 42 25.11 24.53 43.33
C GLY A 42 25.25 24.97 41.86
N PRO A 43 24.90 26.21 41.48
CA PRO A 43 24.84 26.61 40.08
C PRO A 43 26.14 27.29 39.61
N GLU A 44 26.63 26.95 38.42
CA GLU A 44 27.62 27.77 37.72
C GLU A 44 27.02 28.37 36.44
N GLN A 45 27.28 29.67 36.28
CA GLN A 45 26.73 30.52 35.24
C GLN A 45 27.73 30.63 34.09
N GLY A 46 27.21 30.89 32.89
CA GLY A 46 27.89 31.76 31.93
C GLY A 46 29.15 31.21 31.25
N SER A 47 28.97 30.64 30.06
CA SER A 47 29.78 31.01 28.88
C SER A 47 29.07 30.57 27.60
N GLN A 48 28.32 31.50 27.00
CA GLN A 48 28.23 31.49 25.54
C GLN A 48 29.57 31.99 24.99
N PRO A 49 30.05 31.41 23.89
CA PRO A 49 30.12 32.24 22.70
C PRO A 49 29.31 31.61 21.56
N GLY A 50 28.46 32.43 20.94
CA GLY A 50 27.71 32.00 19.77
C GLY A 50 28.62 31.80 18.57
N THR A 51 28.82 30.56 18.14
CA THR A 51 28.94 30.29 16.71
C THR A 51 27.53 30.30 16.14
N ALA A 52 27.17 31.39 15.47
CA ALA A 52 26.04 31.39 14.55
C ALA A 52 26.39 30.45 13.40
N THR A 53 26.13 29.15 13.59
CA THR A 53 26.08 28.22 12.47
C THR A 53 24.90 28.65 11.63
N GLU A 54 25.21 29.36 10.54
CA GLU A 54 24.25 29.70 9.51
C GLU A 54 23.42 28.47 9.21
N GLY A 55 22.09 28.61 9.33
CA GLY A 55 21.14 27.60 8.92
C GLY A 55 21.13 27.49 7.40
N ALA A 56 22.23 26.96 6.84
CA ALA A 56 22.27 26.42 5.51
C ALA A 56 21.20 25.34 5.47
N GLN A 57 20.04 25.72 4.92
CA GLN A 57 18.94 24.83 4.64
C GLN A 57 19.50 23.77 3.70
N GLN A 58 19.89 22.62 4.26
CA GLN A 58 20.34 21.50 3.47
C GLN A 58 19.17 21.17 2.53
N PRO A 59 19.41 21.05 1.21
CA PRO A 59 18.34 20.72 0.29
C PRO A 59 17.70 19.42 0.77
N GLU A 60 16.38 19.44 1.02
CA GLU A 60 15.65 18.27 1.54
C GLU A 60 15.95 17.07 0.63
N GLU A 61 16.68 16.09 1.17
CA GLU A 61 17.16 14.97 0.38
C GLU A 61 15.96 14.18 -0.14
N SER A 62 15.84 14.07 -1.47
CA SER A 62 14.73 13.34 -2.06
C SER A 62 14.76 11.86 -1.63
N ASN A 63 13.60 11.22 -1.50
CA ASN A 63 13.52 9.79 -1.19
C ASN A 63 14.40 8.92 -2.13
N ARG A 64 14.53 9.32 -3.41
CA ARG A 64 15.40 8.65 -4.38
C ARG A 64 16.87 8.78 -4.02
N ASP A 65 17.30 9.98 -3.62
CA ASP A 65 18.69 10.26 -3.29
C ASP A 65 19.10 9.58 -1.99
N ARG A 66 18.19 9.55 -0.99
CA ARG A 66 18.34 8.77 0.24
C ARG A 66 18.55 7.27 -0.05
N VAL A 67 17.72 6.68 -0.90
CA VAL A 67 17.88 5.26 -1.33
C VAL A 67 19.18 5.04 -2.12
N ARG A 68 19.54 5.96 -3.03
CA ARG A 68 20.81 5.88 -3.77
C ARG A 68 22.01 5.91 -2.83
N ARG A 69 22.03 6.84 -1.87
CA ARG A 69 23.11 7.06 -0.88
C ARG A 69 23.26 5.88 0.09
N LEU A 70 22.16 5.36 0.63
CA LEU A 70 22.19 4.34 1.68
C LEU A 70 22.27 2.90 1.14
N LEU A 71 21.68 2.63 -0.02
CA LEU A 71 21.55 1.28 -0.57
C LEU A 71 22.29 1.10 -1.90
N LEU A 72 21.96 1.87 -2.93
CA LEU A 72 22.39 1.55 -4.30
C LEU A 72 23.88 1.79 -4.55
N VAL A 73 24.41 2.95 -4.13
CA VAL A 73 25.84 3.27 -4.27
C VAL A 73 26.70 2.32 -3.41
N PRO A 74 26.37 2.05 -2.12
CA PRO A 74 27.13 1.09 -1.31
C PRO A 74 27.10 -0.37 -1.78
N LEU A 75 26.08 -0.80 -2.55
CA LEU A 75 26.04 -2.17 -3.09
C LEU A 75 27.04 -2.39 -4.24
N GLY A 76 27.39 -1.35 -5.01
CA GLY A 76 28.50 -1.38 -5.97
C GLY A 76 28.39 -2.38 -7.13
N PHE A 77 27.23 -3.01 -7.34
CA PHE A 77 27.02 -3.98 -8.41
C PHE A 77 27.20 -3.37 -9.81
N ARG A 78 27.58 -4.21 -10.77
CA ARG A 78 27.83 -3.83 -12.17
C ARG A 78 26.66 -4.23 -13.06
N PHE A 79 26.47 -3.52 -14.17
CA PHE A 79 25.58 -3.98 -15.23
C PHE A 79 26.29 -4.99 -16.13
N ARG A 80 25.51 -5.83 -16.84
CA ARG A 80 26.06 -6.79 -17.80
C ARG A 80 26.63 -6.02 -19.00
N ARG A 81 27.62 -6.61 -19.68
CA ARG A 81 28.19 -6.01 -20.90
C ARG A 81 27.10 -5.92 -21.97
N GLY A 82 26.89 -4.72 -22.51
CA GLY A 82 25.87 -4.46 -23.54
C GLY A 82 24.54 -3.91 -23.01
N THR A 83 24.35 -3.76 -21.70
CA THR A 83 23.21 -2.99 -21.16
C THR A 83 23.37 -1.50 -21.51
N ASP A 84 22.32 -0.87 -22.03
CA ASP A 84 22.30 0.57 -22.30
C ASP A 84 22.42 1.38 -21.00
N ALA A 85 23.16 2.50 -21.04
CA ALA A 85 23.35 3.36 -19.87
C ALA A 85 22.05 4.07 -19.44
N GLY A 86 21.18 4.43 -20.39
CA GLY A 86 19.87 5.02 -20.11
C GLY A 86 18.88 4.01 -19.52
N GLU A 87 18.87 2.77 -20.00
CA GLU A 87 18.13 1.65 -19.41
C GLU A 87 18.63 1.32 -18.00
N ALA A 88 19.95 1.15 -17.82
CA ALA A 88 20.57 0.91 -16.52
C ALA A 88 20.18 1.99 -15.49
N ARG A 89 20.23 3.27 -15.89
CA ARG A 89 19.82 4.37 -15.02
C ARG A 89 18.32 4.34 -14.69
N ARG A 90 17.45 4.12 -15.69
CA ARG A 90 15.99 4.02 -15.47
C ARG A 90 15.65 2.87 -14.51
N SER A 91 16.33 1.73 -14.60
CA SER A 91 16.15 0.60 -13.69
C SER A 91 16.54 0.92 -12.24
N LEU A 92 17.66 1.63 -12.03
CA LEU A 92 18.04 2.10 -10.68
C LEU A 92 17.09 3.16 -10.13
N ASP A 93 16.58 4.04 -10.99
CA ASP A 93 15.66 5.11 -10.59
C ASP A 93 14.27 4.55 -10.24
N ALA A 94 13.78 3.56 -10.98
CA ALA A 94 12.57 2.82 -10.65
C ALA A 94 12.71 2.00 -9.34
N LEU A 95 13.88 1.42 -9.09
CA LEU A 95 14.21 0.75 -7.83
C LEU A 95 14.26 1.75 -6.65
N ALA A 96 14.81 2.95 -6.87
CA ALA A 96 14.86 4.01 -5.87
C ALA A 96 13.46 4.55 -5.53
N ASP A 97 12.59 4.72 -6.53
CA ASP A 97 11.16 5.02 -6.33
C ASP A 97 10.46 3.92 -5.52
N GLU A 98 10.71 2.65 -5.86
CA GLU A 98 10.03 1.53 -5.22
C GLU A 98 10.42 1.32 -3.75
N LEU A 99 11.64 1.71 -3.35
CA LEU A 99 12.13 1.58 -1.98
C LEU A 99 12.09 2.89 -1.17
N GLY A 100 11.57 3.99 -1.74
CA GLY A 100 11.53 5.31 -1.10
C GLY A 100 10.73 5.39 0.22
N TYR A 101 9.84 4.42 0.46
CA TYR A 101 9.06 4.25 1.70
C TYR A 101 9.89 3.69 2.88
N MET A 102 11.08 3.14 2.61
CA MET A 102 11.87 2.47 3.64
C MET A 102 12.61 3.48 4.53
N SER A 103 12.69 3.16 5.81
CA SER A 103 13.49 3.91 6.79
C SER A 103 14.99 3.68 6.55
N ASP A 104 15.83 4.60 7.02
CA ASP A 104 17.29 4.53 6.86
C ASP A 104 17.89 3.27 7.52
N ALA A 105 17.35 2.88 8.68
CA ALA A 105 17.72 1.63 9.36
C ALA A 105 17.36 0.41 8.49
N SER A 106 16.17 0.41 7.90
CA SER A 106 15.69 -0.65 7.00
C SER A 106 16.51 -0.71 5.70
N LEU A 107 16.89 0.43 5.12
CA LEU A 107 17.77 0.47 3.94
C LEU A 107 19.18 -0.06 4.25
N SER A 108 19.72 0.25 5.44
CA SER A 108 21.01 -0.28 5.90
C SER A 108 20.97 -1.79 6.14
N ALA A 109 19.89 -2.31 6.72
CA ALA A 109 19.68 -3.75 6.90
C ALA A 109 19.51 -4.48 5.55
N LEU A 110 18.70 -3.91 4.65
CA LEU A 110 18.48 -4.44 3.30
C LEU A 110 19.78 -4.52 2.49
N ARG A 111 20.66 -3.51 2.59
CA ARG A 111 22.01 -3.53 2.02
C ARG A 111 22.82 -4.74 2.50
N GLY A 112 22.81 -5.02 3.80
CA GLY A 112 23.51 -6.17 4.39
C GLY A 112 23.01 -7.51 3.85
N MET A 113 21.69 -7.66 3.68
CA MET A 113 21.11 -8.88 3.11
C MET A 113 21.44 -9.05 1.61
N LEU A 114 21.42 -7.95 0.84
CA LEU A 114 21.58 -7.96 -0.61
C LEU A 114 23.03 -8.02 -1.09
N ALA A 115 24.02 -7.65 -0.27
CA ALA A 115 25.44 -7.65 -0.65
C ALA A 115 25.94 -9.00 -1.22
N SER A 116 25.33 -10.12 -0.81
CA SER A 116 25.65 -11.47 -1.31
C SER A 116 24.79 -11.96 -2.48
N LYS A 117 23.83 -11.16 -2.94
CA LYS A 117 22.72 -11.60 -3.83
C LYS A 117 22.88 -11.19 -5.29
N GLY A 118 24.02 -10.63 -5.68
CA GLY A 118 24.32 -10.28 -7.06
C GLY A 118 24.22 -11.47 -8.02
N GLU A 119 24.13 -11.16 -9.31
CA GLU A 119 24.02 -12.15 -10.38
C GLU A 119 25.37 -12.59 -10.95
N GLY A 120 25.33 -13.70 -11.70
CA GLY A 120 26.50 -14.34 -12.32
C GLY A 120 27.35 -15.15 -11.35
N ALA A 121 28.34 -15.86 -11.89
CA ALA A 121 29.23 -16.73 -11.10
C ALA A 121 30.01 -15.97 -10.02
N ALA A 122 30.42 -14.73 -10.32
CA ALA A 122 31.15 -13.85 -9.40
C ALA A 122 30.22 -12.99 -8.49
N ARG A 123 28.89 -13.17 -8.56
CA ARG A 123 27.91 -12.44 -7.73
C ARG A 123 28.05 -10.91 -7.74
N CYS A 124 28.53 -10.36 -8.86
CA CYS A 124 28.91 -8.95 -8.99
C CYS A 124 27.98 -8.13 -9.90
N PHE A 125 27.00 -8.77 -10.55
CA PHE A 125 26.00 -8.08 -11.36
C PHE A 125 24.77 -7.69 -10.54
N TRP A 126 24.04 -6.65 -10.96
CA TRP A 126 22.78 -6.26 -10.31
C TRP A 126 21.78 -7.43 -10.27
N PRO A 127 21.20 -7.76 -9.09
CA PRO A 127 20.10 -8.71 -9.00
C PRO A 127 18.84 -8.20 -9.70
N ASP A 128 18.00 -9.12 -10.20
CA ASP A 128 16.64 -8.79 -10.63
C ASP A 128 15.81 -8.08 -9.55
N LEU A 129 14.90 -7.21 -9.98
CA LEU A 129 14.01 -6.39 -9.15
C LEU A 129 13.12 -7.22 -8.21
N ALA A 130 12.74 -8.46 -8.58
CA ALA A 130 12.00 -9.35 -7.68
C ALA A 130 12.83 -9.72 -6.43
N THR A 131 14.16 -9.80 -6.55
CA THR A 131 15.06 -10.04 -5.41
C THR A 131 15.01 -8.88 -4.42
N PHE A 132 15.11 -7.64 -4.91
CA PHE A 132 14.98 -6.45 -4.06
C PHE A 132 13.61 -6.39 -3.38
N ARG A 133 12.52 -6.66 -4.11
CA ARG A 133 11.15 -6.72 -3.55
C ARG A 133 11.01 -7.75 -2.43
N GLY A 134 11.51 -8.96 -2.65
CA GLY A 134 11.44 -10.05 -1.67
C GLY A 134 12.16 -9.71 -0.37
N PHE A 135 13.39 -9.17 -0.44
CA PHE A 135 14.13 -8.78 0.75
C PHE A 135 13.58 -7.48 1.40
N ALA A 136 13.07 -6.52 0.61
CA ALA A 136 12.44 -5.32 1.16
C ALA A 136 11.20 -5.66 2.01
N GLU A 137 10.33 -6.56 1.56
CA GLU A 137 9.15 -7.00 2.31
C GLU A 137 9.54 -7.77 3.60
N ILE A 138 10.67 -8.48 3.62
CA ILE A 138 11.20 -9.12 4.84
C ILE A 138 11.70 -8.08 5.86
N VAL A 139 12.36 -7.02 5.41
CA VAL A 139 12.98 -6.01 6.30
C VAL A 139 11.97 -4.96 6.78
N GLN A 140 11.10 -4.49 5.89
CA GLN A 140 10.05 -3.53 6.19
C GLN A 140 8.86 -3.80 5.23
N PRO A 141 7.86 -4.60 5.66
CA PRO A 141 6.65 -4.84 4.88
C PRO A 141 6.04 -3.52 4.43
N ARG A 142 5.70 -3.39 3.13
CA ARG A 142 5.19 -2.10 2.64
C ARG A 142 3.82 -1.79 3.25
N PRO A 143 3.62 -0.59 3.84
CA PRO A 143 2.29 -0.13 4.24
C PRO A 143 1.33 -0.21 3.06
N LEU A 144 0.13 -0.74 3.27
CA LEU A 144 -0.81 -1.02 2.18
C LEU A 144 -1.15 0.25 1.39
N GLU A 145 -1.27 1.37 2.08
CA GLU A 145 -1.52 2.72 1.55
C GLU A 145 -0.51 3.15 0.47
N GLU A 146 0.68 2.55 0.47
CA GLU A 146 1.80 2.86 -0.44
C GLU A 146 2.01 1.78 -1.51
N VAL A 147 1.19 0.71 -1.52
CA VAL A 147 1.20 -0.29 -2.58
C VAL A 147 0.58 0.34 -3.85
N PRO A 148 1.34 0.58 -4.94
CA PRO A 148 0.83 1.35 -6.08
C PRO A 148 -0.35 0.66 -6.77
N ALA A 149 -0.40 -0.67 -6.73
CA ALA A 149 -1.52 -1.46 -7.23
C ALA A 149 -2.82 -1.22 -6.42
N LEU A 150 -2.74 -1.06 -5.10
CA LEU A 150 -3.89 -0.75 -4.24
C LEU A 150 -4.40 0.66 -4.53
N VAL A 151 -3.51 1.65 -4.55
CA VAL A 151 -3.84 3.05 -4.86
C VAL A 151 -4.47 3.18 -6.24
N ARG A 152 -3.88 2.55 -7.27
CA ARG A 152 -4.44 2.53 -8.63
C ARG A 152 -5.82 1.85 -8.69
N TRP A 153 -6.01 0.77 -7.94
CA TRP A 153 -7.29 0.07 -7.88
C TRP A 153 -8.38 0.92 -7.21
N PHE A 154 -8.10 1.55 -6.07
CA PHE A 154 -9.04 2.46 -5.41
C PHE A 154 -9.34 3.73 -6.23
N ARG A 155 -8.42 4.18 -7.10
CA ARG A 155 -8.65 5.29 -8.06
C ARG A 155 -9.57 4.90 -9.23
N SER A 156 -9.69 3.60 -9.51
CA SER A 156 -10.56 3.06 -10.56
C SER A 156 -12.05 3.07 -10.16
N VAL A 157 -12.92 2.60 -11.05
CA VAL A 157 -14.36 2.41 -10.77
C VAL A 157 -14.63 1.35 -9.67
N GLU A 158 -13.69 0.43 -9.45
CA GLU A 158 -13.86 -0.65 -8.48
C GLU A 158 -13.74 -0.16 -7.02
N GLY A 159 -13.04 0.97 -6.79
CA GLY A 159 -12.95 1.60 -5.47
C GLY A 159 -14.31 2.07 -4.95
N PRO A 160 -15.02 2.99 -5.65
CA PRO A 160 -16.38 3.40 -5.32
C PRO A 160 -17.36 2.23 -5.18
N ARG A 161 -17.30 1.25 -6.10
CA ARG A 161 -18.11 0.03 -6.01
C ARG A 161 -17.90 -0.76 -4.72
N ALA A 162 -16.68 -0.82 -4.19
CA ALA A 162 -16.41 -1.49 -2.92
C ALA A 162 -16.92 -0.70 -1.70
N VAL A 163 -17.00 0.64 -1.78
CA VAL A 163 -17.70 1.50 -0.82
C VAL A 163 -19.19 1.16 -0.83
N GLU A 164 -19.82 1.25 -2.01
CA GLU A 164 -21.27 1.00 -2.23
C GLU A 164 -21.68 -0.41 -1.80
N ALA A 165 -20.85 -1.41 -2.07
CA ALA A 165 -21.11 -2.80 -1.70
C ALA A 165 -20.76 -3.14 -0.24
N GLY A 166 -20.21 -2.20 0.55
CA GLY A 166 -19.80 -2.45 1.93
C GLY A 166 -18.67 -3.49 2.08
N THR A 167 -17.77 -3.59 1.10
CA THR A 167 -16.70 -4.62 1.05
C THR A 167 -15.28 -4.07 1.23
N LEU A 168 -15.16 -2.81 1.66
CA LEU A 168 -13.88 -2.08 1.76
C LEU A 168 -12.86 -2.78 2.66
N VAL A 169 -13.25 -3.15 3.88
CA VAL A 169 -12.35 -3.75 4.87
C VAL A 169 -11.85 -5.11 4.38
N GLU A 170 -12.74 -5.95 3.86
CA GLU A 170 -12.40 -7.28 3.37
C GLU A 170 -11.57 -7.23 2.09
N THR A 171 -11.81 -6.23 1.24
CA THR A 171 -10.96 -5.97 0.07
C THR A 171 -9.57 -5.52 0.51
N PHE A 172 -9.47 -4.63 1.50
CA PHE A 172 -8.19 -4.20 2.06
C PHE A 172 -7.41 -5.37 2.69
N LEU A 173 -8.06 -6.20 3.52
CA LEU A 173 -7.48 -7.40 4.12
C LEU A 173 -7.11 -8.47 3.08
N TRP A 174 -7.88 -8.55 1.98
CA TRP A 174 -7.51 -9.39 0.82
C TRP A 174 -6.21 -8.89 0.19
N PHE A 175 -6.08 -7.58 -0.05
CA PHE A 175 -4.85 -6.97 -0.53
C PHE A 175 -3.68 -7.14 0.47
N GLU A 176 -3.93 -7.13 1.77
CA GLU A 176 -2.88 -7.36 2.78
C GLU A 176 -2.30 -8.77 2.65
N LYS A 177 -3.20 -9.76 2.53
CA LYS A 177 -2.85 -11.18 2.44
C LYS A 177 -2.35 -11.63 1.06
N LYS A 178 -2.81 -10.98 -0.02
CA LYS A 178 -2.57 -11.42 -1.41
C LYS A 178 -1.77 -10.44 -2.26
N LYS A 179 -1.56 -9.20 -1.78
CA LYS A 179 -0.86 -8.09 -2.47
C LYS A 179 -1.39 -7.81 -3.90
N ALA A 180 -2.62 -8.24 -4.19
CA ALA A 180 -3.27 -8.17 -5.50
C ALA A 180 -4.79 -8.05 -5.34
N PRO A 181 -5.49 -7.35 -6.26
CA PRO A 181 -6.94 -7.18 -6.20
C PRO A 181 -7.71 -8.52 -6.37
N PRO A 182 -8.95 -8.60 -5.86
CA PRO A 182 -9.87 -9.71 -6.15
C PRO A 182 -10.40 -9.58 -7.60
N LEU A 183 -9.60 -10.02 -8.57
CA LEU A 183 -9.95 -9.95 -9.99
C LEU A 183 -10.94 -11.05 -10.43
N THR A 184 -10.82 -12.27 -9.88
CA THR A 184 -11.67 -13.39 -10.28
C THR A 184 -13.07 -13.31 -9.64
N PRO A 185 -14.13 -13.82 -10.30
CA PRO A 185 -15.47 -13.88 -9.70
C PRO A 185 -15.48 -14.61 -8.35
N GLN A 186 -14.69 -15.69 -8.22
CA GLN A 186 -14.54 -16.43 -6.96
C GLN A 186 -13.90 -15.58 -5.86
N ALA A 187 -12.84 -14.83 -6.15
CA ALA A 187 -12.20 -13.95 -5.17
C ALA A 187 -13.16 -12.85 -4.70
N ARG A 188 -13.94 -12.26 -5.62
CA ARG A 188 -14.98 -11.28 -5.31
C ARG A 188 -16.08 -11.87 -4.42
N ALA A 189 -16.56 -13.08 -4.74
CA ALA A 189 -17.55 -13.78 -3.93
C ALA A 189 -17.03 -14.09 -2.51
N MET A 190 -15.77 -14.52 -2.36
CA MET A 190 -15.16 -14.73 -1.05
C MET A 190 -15.06 -13.45 -0.22
N VAL A 191 -14.69 -12.33 -0.85
CA VAL A 191 -14.63 -11.01 -0.20
C VAL A 191 -16.04 -10.55 0.24
N ALA A 192 -17.04 -10.65 -0.64
CA ALA A 192 -18.43 -10.29 -0.31
C ALA A 192 -19.03 -11.18 0.79
N GLN A 193 -18.79 -12.49 0.74
CA GLN A 193 -19.21 -13.43 1.79
C GLN A 193 -18.57 -13.09 3.15
N ARG A 194 -17.29 -12.69 3.15
CA ARG A 194 -16.60 -12.27 4.38
C ARG A 194 -17.15 -10.94 4.91
N ALA A 195 -17.49 -10.01 4.02
CA ALA A 195 -18.10 -8.73 4.41
C ALA A 195 -19.45 -8.94 5.06
N GLN A 196 -20.29 -9.81 4.49
CA GLN A 196 -21.59 -10.18 5.08
C GLN A 196 -21.44 -10.82 6.47
N GLN A 197 -20.43 -11.68 6.69
CA GLN A 197 -20.13 -12.25 8.01
C GLN A 197 -19.76 -11.17 9.03
N ASN A 198 -18.91 -10.22 8.64
CA ASN A 198 -18.45 -9.14 9.52
C ASN A 198 -19.57 -8.13 9.80
N HIS A 199 -20.39 -7.77 8.81
CA HIS A 199 -21.59 -6.94 8.99
C HIS A 199 -22.55 -7.59 9.99
N ARG A 200 -22.85 -8.88 9.83
CA ARG A 200 -23.71 -9.61 10.77
C ARG A 200 -23.14 -9.67 12.19
N ARG A 201 -21.80 -9.71 12.34
CA ARG A 201 -21.17 -9.62 13.67
C ARG A 201 -21.32 -8.23 14.29
N LEU A 202 -21.18 -7.15 13.50
CA LEU A 202 -21.46 -5.78 13.97
C LEU A 202 -22.93 -5.61 14.38
N GLU A 203 -23.86 -6.15 13.58
CA GLU A 203 -25.30 -6.15 13.90
C GLU A 203 -25.58 -6.83 15.25
N VAL A 204 -25.01 -8.02 15.50
CA VAL A 204 -25.17 -8.74 16.77
C VAL A 204 -24.59 -7.97 17.96
N ILE A 205 -23.41 -7.36 17.82
CA ILE A 205 -22.79 -6.53 18.87
C ILE A 205 -23.64 -5.29 19.15
N SER A 206 -24.21 -4.68 18.11
CA SER A 206 -25.08 -3.51 18.20
C SER A 206 -26.43 -3.83 18.82
N ASP A 207 -27.07 -4.93 18.43
CA ASP A 207 -28.35 -5.41 18.98
C ASP A 207 -28.21 -5.77 20.47
N ARG A 208 -27.13 -6.46 20.86
CA ARG A 208 -26.80 -6.71 22.28
C ARG A 208 -26.67 -5.40 23.06
N ARG A 209 -25.95 -4.41 22.51
CA ARG A 209 -25.80 -3.08 23.13
C ARG A 209 -27.14 -2.34 23.27
N ALA A 210 -28.00 -2.41 22.25
CA ALA A 210 -29.32 -1.79 22.26
C ALA A 210 -30.30 -2.42 23.27
N ARG A 211 -30.10 -3.70 23.61
CA ARG A 211 -30.84 -4.43 24.66
C ARG A 211 -30.20 -4.33 26.05
N GLU A 212 -29.20 -3.46 26.21
CA GLU A 212 -28.39 -3.32 27.44
C GLU A 212 -27.68 -4.62 27.89
N VAL A 213 -27.55 -5.59 26.99
CA VAL A 213 -26.83 -6.85 27.23
C VAL A 213 -25.33 -6.61 27.09
N ARG A 214 -24.57 -7.02 28.09
CA ARG A 214 -23.10 -6.91 28.10
C ARG A 214 -22.49 -7.72 26.95
N ASN A 215 -21.83 -7.03 26.02
CA ASN A 215 -20.92 -7.63 25.05
C ASN A 215 -19.63 -8.11 25.74
N ASP A 216 -19.03 -9.18 25.22
CA ASP A 216 -17.74 -9.65 25.70
C ASP A 216 -16.58 -8.75 25.25
N ALA A 217 -15.43 -8.87 25.92
CA ALA A 217 -14.28 -8.01 25.67
C ALA A 217 -13.70 -8.20 24.26
N GLN A 218 -13.72 -9.42 23.74
CA GLN A 218 -13.14 -9.79 22.43
C GLN A 218 -14.00 -9.27 21.27
N ASP A 219 -15.32 -9.28 21.39
CA ASP A 219 -16.25 -8.64 20.46
C ASP A 219 -16.05 -7.12 20.44
N LEU A 220 -15.88 -6.48 21.61
CA LEU A 220 -15.63 -5.04 21.69
C LEU A 220 -14.25 -4.63 21.16
N GLU A 221 -13.21 -5.43 21.39
CA GLU A 221 -11.88 -5.24 20.78
C GLU A 221 -11.93 -5.39 19.27
N TRP A 222 -12.60 -6.44 18.78
CA TRP A 222 -12.79 -6.68 17.36
C TRP A 222 -13.62 -5.57 16.69
N GLU A 223 -14.69 -5.09 17.31
CA GLU A 223 -15.48 -3.95 16.80
C GLU A 223 -14.61 -2.69 16.68
N ARG A 224 -13.81 -2.37 17.71
CA ARG A 224 -12.89 -1.22 17.68
C ARG A 224 -11.88 -1.34 16.54
N TRP A 225 -11.25 -2.51 16.40
CA TRP A 225 -10.30 -2.79 15.32
C TRP A 225 -10.97 -2.70 13.94
N TYR A 226 -12.16 -3.27 13.76
CA TYR A 226 -12.86 -3.26 12.48
C TYR A 226 -13.27 -1.84 12.08
N ARG A 227 -13.87 -1.07 13.01
CA ARG A 227 -14.27 0.33 12.77
C ARG A 227 -13.08 1.23 12.50
N SER A 228 -11.96 1.08 13.21
CA SER A 228 -10.75 1.86 12.96
C SER A 228 -10.12 1.51 11.60
N THR A 229 -10.15 0.24 11.21
CA THR A 229 -9.72 -0.22 9.88
C THR A 229 -10.61 0.35 8.78
N LEU A 230 -11.94 0.32 8.95
CA LEU A 230 -12.90 0.91 8.00
C LEU A 230 -12.61 2.40 7.80
N ALA A 231 -12.53 3.19 8.88
CA ALA A 231 -12.27 4.62 8.81
C ALA A 231 -10.91 4.96 8.14
N ARG A 232 -9.87 4.15 8.40
CA ARG A 232 -8.55 4.27 7.75
C ARG A 232 -8.64 4.03 6.23
N VAL A 233 -9.38 3.01 5.81
CA VAL A 233 -9.54 2.66 4.38
C VAL A 233 -10.45 3.67 3.65
N GLU A 234 -11.52 4.13 4.29
CA GLU A 234 -12.39 5.20 3.77
C GLU A 234 -11.60 6.51 3.57
N ALA A 235 -10.76 6.89 4.54
CA ALA A 235 -9.89 8.06 4.42
C ALA A 235 -8.88 7.93 3.26
N LEU A 236 -8.32 6.73 3.04
CA LEU A 236 -7.46 6.43 1.89
C LEU A 236 -8.21 6.60 0.56
N VAL A 237 -9.41 6.01 0.43
CA VAL A 237 -10.24 6.13 -0.78
C VAL A 237 -10.61 7.60 -1.04
N ALA A 238 -11.06 8.32 -0.01
CA ALA A 238 -11.42 9.74 -0.11
C ALA A 238 -10.21 10.64 -0.46
N ARG A 239 -8.99 10.30 -0.03
CA ARG A 239 -7.77 10.99 -0.48
C ARG A 239 -7.53 10.75 -1.97
N VAL A 240 -7.48 9.49 -2.40
CA VAL A 240 -7.16 9.08 -3.77
C VAL A 240 -8.18 9.57 -4.80
N GLN A 241 -9.47 9.64 -4.43
CA GLN A 241 -10.52 10.20 -5.30
C GLN A 241 -10.43 11.73 -5.40
N ARG A 242 -10.09 12.45 -4.33
CA ARG A 242 -9.84 13.91 -4.39
C ARG A 242 -8.64 14.26 -5.26
N GLU A 243 -7.55 13.50 -5.18
CA GLU A 243 -6.38 13.65 -6.07
C GLU A 243 -6.78 13.50 -7.54
N LYS A 244 -7.56 12.46 -7.87
CA LYS A 244 -8.07 12.21 -9.22
C LYS A 244 -8.93 13.37 -9.72
N GLN A 245 -9.91 13.81 -8.92
CA GLN A 245 -10.77 14.94 -9.26
C GLN A 245 -10.01 16.27 -9.41
N ALA A 246 -8.85 16.43 -8.74
CA ALA A 246 -7.97 17.57 -8.99
C ALA A 246 -7.27 17.45 -10.36
N GLN A 247 -6.70 16.28 -10.67
CA GLN A 247 -6.05 16.00 -11.95
C GLN A 247 -7.01 16.17 -13.14
N ASP A 248 -8.21 15.60 -13.05
CA ASP A 248 -9.25 15.69 -14.10
C ASP A 248 -9.67 17.16 -14.35
N ARG A 249 -9.77 17.98 -13.29
CA ARG A 249 -10.06 19.43 -13.42
C ARG A 249 -8.91 20.21 -14.06
N THR A 250 -7.65 19.93 -13.69
CA THR A 250 -6.49 20.57 -14.32
C THR A 250 -6.38 20.20 -15.80
N ALA A 251 -6.59 18.92 -16.15
CA ALA A 251 -6.58 18.45 -17.53
C ALA A 251 -7.72 19.06 -18.36
N GLY A 252 -8.94 19.12 -17.82
CA GLY A 252 -10.08 19.78 -18.46
C GLY A 252 -9.84 21.27 -18.71
N SER A 253 -9.32 22.00 -17.71
CA SER A 253 -9.00 23.42 -17.83
C SER A 253 -7.93 23.70 -18.91
N ALA A 254 -6.89 22.86 -18.99
CA ALA A 254 -5.87 22.97 -20.03
C ALA A 254 -6.43 22.69 -21.44
N ALA A 255 -7.32 21.70 -21.57
CA ALA A 255 -7.99 21.40 -22.85
C ALA A 255 -8.93 22.54 -23.29
N THR A 256 -9.71 23.12 -22.37
CA THR A 256 -10.56 24.28 -22.68
C THR A 256 -9.73 25.50 -23.11
N ALA A 257 -8.61 25.78 -22.45
CA ALA A 257 -7.74 26.91 -22.79
C ALA A 257 -7.09 26.77 -24.19
N GLN A 258 -6.86 25.54 -24.67
CA GLN A 258 -6.32 25.29 -26.02
C GLN A 258 -7.41 25.30 -27.11
N GLY A 259 -8.69 25.13 -26.75
CA GLY A 259 -9.81 25.09 -27.70
C GLY A 259 -10.31 26.44 -28.20
N THR A 260 -10.06 27.54 -27.48
CA THR A 260 -10.65 28.87 -27.78
C THR A 260 -9.85 29.70 -28.80
N GLY A 261 -8.86 29.12 -29.49
CA GLY A 261 -7.97 29.82 -30.42
C GLY A 261 -8.34 29.76 -31.91
N ALA A 262 -9.37 29.01 -32.30
CA ALA A 262 -9.73 28.79 -33.70
C ALA A 262 -10.92 29.66 -34.13
N ALA A 263 -10.65 30.91 -34.51
CA ALA A 263 -11.67 31.77 -35.13
C ALA A 263 -12.10 31.24 -36.52
N PRO A 264 -13.41 31.19 -36.84
CA PRO A 264 -13.86 30.76 -38.16
C PRO A 264 -13.54 31.84 -39.20
N GLN A 265 -12.58 31.55 -40.10
CA GLN A 265 -12.33 32.43 -41.25
C GLN A 265 -13.52 32.38 -42.20
N ALA A 266 -14.29 33.46 -42.24
CA ALA A 266 -15.35 33.66 -43.21
C ALA A 266 -14.77 33.67 -44.63
N ARG A 267 -15.25 32.77 -45.50
CA ARG A 267 -14.94 32.82 -46.93
C ARG A 267 -15.70 33.98 -47.57
N PRO A 268 -15.04 34.90 -48.31
CA PRO A 268 -15.75 35.94 -49.04
C PRO A 268 -16.52 35.34 -50.22
N ALA A 269 -17.70 35.89 -50.50
CA ALA A 269 -18.46 35.57 -51.69
C ALA A 269 -17.71 36.05 -52.95
N GLN A 270 -17.75 35.25 -54.02
CA GLN A 270 -17.51 35.75 -55.37
C GLN A 270 -18.80 35.66 -56.16
N ASP A 271 -19.37 36.83 -56.38
CA ASP A 271 -20.39 37.09 -57.40
C ASP A 271 -19.80 36.80 -58.78
N THR A 272 -20.57 36.18 -59.68
CA THR A 272 -20.20 36.13 -61.10
C THR A 272 -21.47 36.12 -61.95
N THR A 273 -21.49 37.02 -62.92
CA THR A 273 -22.72 37.53 -63.52
C THR A 273 -23.38 36.56 -64.51
N ARG A 274 -24.71 36.63 -64.53
CA ARG A 274 -25.63 36.14 -65.57
C ARG A 274 -25.11 36.43 -67.00
N PRO A 275 -25.51 35.62 -68.00
CA PRO A 275 -26.37 36.24 -69.00
C PRO A 275 -27.62 35.43 -69.38
N THR A 276 -28.59 36.17 -69.88
CA THR A 276 -29.94 35.75 -70.28
C THR A 276 -29.94 35.01 -71.61
N ARG A 277 -30.79 33.97 -71.78
CA ARG A 277 -31.49 33.77 -73.06
C ARG A 277 -32.86 33.10 -72.92
N THR A 278 -33.80 33.63 -73.68
CA THR A 278 -35.22 33.28 -73.78
C THR A 278 -35.48 32.14 -74.76
N ALA A 279 -36.39 31.23 -74.41
CA ALA A 279 -37.40 30.54 -75.23
C ALA A 279 -38.27 29.71 -74.23
N GLU A 280 -39.59 29.64 -74.24
CA GLU A 280 -40.49 29.13 -75.30
C GLU A 280 -40.05 27.70 -75.71
N GLU A 281 -40.87 26.64 -75.67
CA GLU A 281 -42.30 26.58 -75.90
C GLU A 281 -42.98 25.37 -75.22
N MET A 282 -44.32 25.44 -75.21
CA MET A 282 -45.33 24.38 -75.09
C MET A 282 -44.91 22.92 -75.42
N THR A 283 -45.39 21.95 -74.63
CA THR A 283 -46.53 21.05 -74.99
C THR A 283 -46.55 19.74 -74.17
N ARG A 284 -47.69 19.47 -73.51
CA ARG A 284 -48.22 18.19 -72.98
C ARG A 284 -47.27 17.18 -72.32
#